data_AF-A0A928JBQ3-F1
#
_entry.id   AF-A0A928JBQ3-F1
#
_cell.length_a   1.000
_cell.length_b   1.000
_cell.length_c   1.000
_cell.angle_alpha   90.00
_cell.angle_beta   90.00
_cell.angle_gamma   90.00
#
_symmetry.space_group_name_H-M   'P 1'
#
loop_
_entity.id
_entity.type
_entity.pdbx_description
1 polymer ?
#
loop_
_entity_poly.entity_id
_entity_poly.type
_entity_poly.pdbx_seq_one_letter_code
_entity_poly.pdbx_strand_id
1 'polypeptide(L)'
;MSKNRYVGDYPVIGIRPCIDGRRGPMMLRESLEPTVWAMANAAKKLFEENLFYSNGDPVKVVLADTCIGRVNEAAACADKFRKEGVSITLSVTSCWCYGSETMDMDPNT
;
A
#
# COMPACT_ATOMS: atom_id res chain seq x y z
N MET A 1 -15.95 13.06 17.32
CA MET A 1 -16.47 11.81 16.73
C MET A 1 -17.02 10.88 17.80
N SER A 2 -17.88 9.93 17.41
CA SER A 2 -18.37 8.89 18.33
C SER A 2 -17.33 7.78 18.52
N LYS A 3 -17.41 7.05 19.64
CA LYS A 3 -16.54 5.89 19.86
C LYS A 3 -16.94 4.75 18.92
N ASN A 4 -15.98 3.95 18.46
CA ASN A 4 -16.28 2.71 17.72
C ASN A 4 -17.27 1.85 18.52
N ARG A 5 -18.35 1.42 17.86
CA ARG A 5 -19.45 0.63 18.43
C ARG A 5 -19.37 -0.85 18.05
N TYR A 6 -18.53 -1.20 17.09
CA TYR A 6 -18.33 -2.58 16.63
C TYR A 6 -17.29 -3.30 17.48
N VAL A 7 -17.33 -4.64 17.46
CA VAL A 7 -16.30 -5.48 18.07
C VAL A 7 -15.05 -5.45 17.20
N GLY A 8 -13.90 -5.13 17.80
CA GLY A 8 -12.61 -5.02 17.10
C GLY A 8 -12.26 -3.59 16.68
N ASP A 9 -11.08 -3.43 16.08
CA ASP A 9 -10.60 -2.15 15.56
C ASP A 9 -11.19 -1.86 14.17
N TYR A 10 -11.15 -0.60 13.74
CA TYR A 10 -11.56 -0.24 12.39
C TYR A 10 -10.57 -0.80 11.36
N PRO A 11 -11.06 -1.21 10.16
CA PRO A 11 -10.20 -1.74 9.11
C PRO A 11 -9.25 -0.66 8.59
N VAL A 12 -8.01 -1.06 8.30
CA VAL A 12 -6.97 -0.16 7.78
C VAL A 12 -6.73 -0.46 6.31
N ILE A 13 -6.52 0.58 5.49
CA ILE A 13 -6.19 0.43 4.07
C ILE A 13 -4.67 0.41 3.91
N GLY A 14 -4.14 -0.63 3.27
CA GLY A 14 -2.73 -0.74 2.92
C GLY A 14 -2.47 -0.38 1.46
N ILE A 15 -1.54 0.52 1.17
CA ILE A 15 -1.15 0.88 -0.21
C ILE A 15 0.22 0.29 -0.53
N ARG A 16 0.26 -0.48 -1.62
CA ARG A 16 1.42 -1.23 -2.12
C ARG A 16 1.96 -0.55 -3.38
N PRO A 17 2.96 0.34 -3.29
CA PRO A 17 3.62 0.91 -4.45
C PRO A 17 4.45 -0.15 -5.17
N CYS A 18 3.97 -0.68 -6.31
CA CYS A 18 4.70 -1.66 -7.10
C CYS A 18 5.58 -0.97 -8.16
N ILE A 19 6.78 -1.50 -8.39
CA ILE A 19 7.76 -0.91 -9.30
C ILE A 19 8.49 -1.97 -10.13
N ASP A 20 9.04 -1.58 -11.28
CA ASP A 20 10.00 -2.41 -12.00
C ASP A 20 11.24 -2.66 -11.13
N GLY A 21 11.53 -3.93 -10.83
CA GLY A 21 12.65 -4.33 -9.99
C GLY A 21 14.04 -4.26 -10.65
N ARG A 22 14.15 -3.87 -11.93
CA ARG A 22 15.43 -3.82 -12.65
C ARG A 22 16.31 -2.66 -12.17
N ARG A 23 17.46 -3.02 -11.64
CA ARG A 23 18.58 -2.11 -11.33
C ARG A 23 19.71 -2.32 -12.33
N GLY A 24 20.57 -1.32 -12.52
CA GLY A 24 21.73 -1.42 -13.40
C GLY A 24 22.16 -0.07 -13.99
N PRO A 25 22.99 -0.08 -15.04
CA PRO A 25 23.55 1.14 -15.64
C PRO A 25 22.51 2.15 -16.13
N MET A 26 21.33 1.67 -16.54
CA MET A 26 20.21 2.53 -16.97
C MET A 26 19.41 3.11 -15.81
N MET A 27 19.67 2.70 -14.57
CA MET A 27 19.00 3.18 -13.35
C MET A 27 17.47 3.21 -13.47
N LEU A 28 16.89 2.16 -14.09
CA LEU A 28 15.48 2.15 -14.47
C LEU A 28 14.57 2.31 -13.24
N ARG A 29 14.76 1.46 -12.23
CA ARG A 29 14.00 1.55 -10.98
C ARG A 29 14.15 2.92 -10.34
N GLU A 30 15.38 3.42 -10.21
CA GLU A 30 15.68 4.69 -9.55
C GLU A 30 14.96 5.87 -10.23
N SER A 31 14.84 5.85 -11.56
CA SER A 31 14.10 6.86 -12.32
C SER A 31 12.58 6.81 -12.10
N LEU A 32 12.04 5.65 -11.72
CA LEU A 32 10.60 5.42 -11.55
C LEU A 32 10.13 5.68 -10.11
N GLU A 33 11.01 5.50 -9.11
CA GLU A 33 10.71 5.64 -7.67
C GLU A 33 9.91 6.93 -7.35
N PRO A 34 10.29 8.14 -7.82
CA PRO A 34 9.54 9.36 -7.49
C PRO A 34 8.09 9.33 -8.01
N THR A 35 7.87 8.77 -9.20
CA THR A 35 6.54 8.73 -9.83
C THR A 35 5.63 7.71 -9.17
N VAL A 36 6.17 6.55 -8.79
CA VAL A 36 5.42 5.50 -8.06
C VAL A 36 5.04 6.00 -6.66
N TRP A 37 5.96 6.67 -5.97
CA TRP A 37 5.67 7.30 -4.68
C TRP A 37 4.64 8.43 -4.79
N ALA A 38 4.70 9.26 -5.84
CA ALA A 38 3.70 10.29 -6.06
C ALA A 38 2.29 9.69 -6.20
N MET A 39 2.16 8.57 -6.92
CA MET A 39 0.89 7.86 -7.06
C MET A 39 0.39 7.27 -5.74
N ALA A 40 1.27 6.64 -4.95
CA ALA A 40 0.91 6.10 -3.64
C ALA A 40 0.47 7.19 -2.65
N ASN A 41 1.18 8.32 -2.62
CA ASN A 41 0.83 9.46 -1.78
C ASN A 41 -0.47 10.13 -2.24
N ALA A 42 -0.71 10.23 -3.55
CA ALA A 42 -1.98 10.75 -4.08
C ALA A 42 -3.17 9.86 -3.69
N ALA A 43 -3.02 8.53 -3.78
CA ALA A 43 -4.04 7.58 -3.34
C ALA A 43 -4.29 7.67 -1.83
N LYS A 44 -3.22 7.76 -1.01
CA LYS A 44 -3.34 7.95 0.44
C LYS A 44 -4.13 9.22 0.77
N LYS A 45 -3.75 10.35 0.17
CA LYS A 45 -4.43 11.63 0.36
C LYS A 45 -5.90 11.54 -0.05
N LEU A 46 -6.20 10.96 -1.21
CA LEU A 46 -7.57 10.79 -1.71
C LEU A 46 -8.43 10.02 -0.69
N PHE A 47 -7.91 8.93 -0.13
CA PHE A 47 -8.65 8.14 0.86
C PHE A 47 -8.83 8.86 2.18
N GLU A 48 -7.76 9.47 2.73
CA GLU A 48 -7.86 10.19 4.01
C GLU A 48 -8.75 11.44 3.93
N GLU A 49 -8.88 12.07 2.76
CA GLU A 49 -9.74 13.25 2.59
C GLU A 49 -11.22 12.92 2.31
N ASN A 50 -11.52 11.72 1.77
CA ASN A 50 -12.85 11.42 1.23
C ASN A 50 -13.55 10.21 1.88
N LEU A 51 -12.80 9.34 2.56
CA LEU A 51 -13.35 8.15 3.22
C LEU A 51 -13.30 8.32 4.73
N PHE A 52 -14.43 8.02 5.37
CA PHE A 52 -14.60 8.14 6.81
C PHE A 52 -15.18 6.86 7.35
N TYR A 53 -14.74 6.46 8.55
CA TYR A 53 -15.38 5.42 9.32
C TYR A 53 -16.78 5.84 9.75
N SER A 54 -17.58 4.89 10.22
CA SER A 54 -18.95 5.13 10.69
C SER A 54 -19.06 6.15 11.83
N ASN A 55 -17.97 6.44 12.53
CA ASN A 55 -17.93 7.45 13.58
C ASN A 55 -17.52 8.86 13.10
N GLY A 56 -17.22 9.00 11.80
CA GLY A 56 -16.78 10.25 11.17
C GLY A 56 -15.27 10.49 11.17
N ASP A 57 -14.45 9.60 11.75
CA ASP A 57 -13.00 9.72 11.66
C ASP A 57 -12.52 9.36 10.24
N PRO A 58 -11.55 10.07 9.67
CA PRO A 58 -10.90 9.66 8.42
C PRO A 58 -10.37 8.23 8.51
N VAL A 59 -10.43 7.49 7.41
CA VAL A 59 -9.85 6.13 7.36
C VAL A 59 -8.34 6.16 7.60
N LYS A 60 -7.81 5.20 8.33
CA LYS A 60 -6.36 5.02 8.48
C LYS A 60 -5.79 4.38 7.21
N VAL A 61 -4.76 4.99 6.64
CA VAL A 61 -4.06 4.46 5.47
C VAL A 61 -2.58 4.25 5.77
N VAL A 62 -2.06 3.07 5.47
CA VAL A 62 -0.67 2.66 5.69
C VAL A 62 0.01 2.40 4.35
N LEU A 63 1.18 2.99 4.12
CA LEU A 63 2.01 2.71 2.95
C LEU A 63 3.00 1.58 3.27
N ALA A 64 3.39 0.80 2.27
CA ALA A 64 4.60 -0.04 2.36
C ALA A 64 5.83 0.84 2.69
N ASP A 65 6.87 0.26 3.31
CA ASP A 65 8.09 1.02 3.65
C ASP A 65 8.95 1.36 2.42
N THR A 66 8.84 0.55 1.36
CA THR A 66 9.55 0.72 0.10
C THR A 66 8.63 0.40 -1.07
N CYS A 67 9.00 0.84 -2.28
CA CYS A 67 8.42 0.26 -3.49
C CYS A 67 8.71 -1.25 -3.57
N ILE A 68 7.80 -1.98 -4.19
CA ILE A 68 7.79 -3.45 -4.29
C ILE A 68 8.10 -3.84 -5.73
N GLY A 69 9.34 -4.24 -5.98
CA GLY A 69 9.78 -4.75 -7.27
C GLY A 69 10.14 -6.25 -7.26
N ARG A 70 10.30 -6.85 -6.08
CA ARG A 70 10.61 -8.28 -5.89
C ARG A 70 9.92 -8.86 -4.65
N VAL A 71 9.93 -10.19 -4.55
CA VAL A 71 9.25 -10.95 -3.49
C VAL A 71 9.67 -10.60 -2.06
N ASN A 72 10.93 -10.21 -1.84
CA ASN A 72 11.41 -9.81 -0.51
C ASN A 72 10.71 -8.52 -0.02
N GLU A 73 10.48 -7.56 -0.91
CA GLU A 73 9.77 -6.31 -0.59
C GLU A 73 8.27 -6.57 -0.41
N ALA A 74 7.69 -7.49 -1.20
CA ALA A 74 6.30 -7.90 -1.04
C ALA A 74 6.06 -8.57 0.33
N ALA A 75 6.98 -9.44 0.76
CA ALA A 75 6.92 -10.10 2.06
C ALA A 75 7.10 -9.12 3.23
N ALA A 76 8.02 -8.15 3.12
CA ALA A 76 8.20 -7.09 4.12
C ALA A 76 6.94 -6.22 4.25
N CYS A 77 6.32 -5.86 3.11
CA CYS A 77 5.05 -5.14 3.09
C CYS A 77 3.94 -5.94 3.80
N ALA A 78 3.81 -7.24 3.50
CA ALA A 78 2.80 -8.09 4.12
C ALA A 78 3.00 -8.21 5.64
N ASP A 79 4.24 -8.34 6.11
CA ASP A 79 4.55 -8.39 7.55
C ASP A 79 4.17 -7.09 8.27
N LYS A 80 4.49 -5.93 7.66
CA LYS A 80 4.05 -4.63 8.17
C LYS A 80 2.52 -4.52 8.21
N PHE A 81 1.85 -4.87 7.11
CA PHE A 81 0.41 -4.74 6.98
C PHE A 81 -0.34 -5.59 8.00
N ARG A 82 0.12 -6.81 8.25
CA ARG A 82 -0.41 -7.68 9.30
C ARG A 82 -0.28 -7.04 10.70
N LYS A 83 0.87 -6.42 11.01
CA LYS A 83 1.10 -5.74 12.30
C LYS A 83 0.27 -4.46 12.45
N GLU A 84 -0.01 -3.77 11.35
CA GLU A 84 -0.77 -2.52 11.31
C GLU A 84 -2.29 -2.70 11.24
N GLY A 85 -2.78 -3.95 11.15
CA GLY A 85 -4.20 -4.26 11.06
C GLY A 85 -4.83 -3.92 9.70
N VAL A 86 -4.05 -4.00 8.62
CA VAL A 86 -4.56 -3.80 7.26
C VAL A 86 -5.58 -4.88 6.91
N SER A 87 -6.71 -4.47 6.35
CA SER A 87 -7.83 -5.36 5.97
C SER A 87 -8.32 -5.13 4.54
N ILE A 88 -7.64 -4.24 3.79
CA ILE A 88 -7.91 -3.92 2.38
C ILE A 88 -6.58 -3.47 1.78
N THR A 89 -6.18 -4.02 0.62
CA THR A 89 -4.98 -3.54 -0.09
C THR A 89 -5.28 -2.89 -1.44
N LEU A 90 -4.54 -1.82 -1.74
CA LEU A 90 -4.50 -1.17 -3.05
C LEU A 90 -3.06 -1.23 -3.58
N SER A 91 -2.84 -1.96 -4.66
CA SER A 91 -1.57 -1.91 -5.38
C SER A 91 -1.62 -0.83 -6.46
N VAL A 92 -0.61 0.06 -6.47
CA VAL A 92 -0.51 1.15 -7.44
C VAL A 92 0.83 1.09 -8.17
N THR A 93 0.85 1.42 -9.46
CA THR A 93 2.09 1.52 -10.22
C THR A 93 1.92 2.40 -11.45
N SER A 94 3.01 3.05 -11.86
CA SER A 94 3.13 3.81 -13.12
C SER A 94 3.95 3.05 -14.18
N CYS A 95 4.32 1.79 -13.93
CA CYS A 95 5.25 1.04 -14.78
C CYS A 95 4.95 -0.47 -14.81
N TRP A 96 5.69 -1.20 -15.65
CA TRP A 96 5.66 -2.66 -15.65
C TRP A 96 6.20 -3.23 -14.33
N CYS A 97 5.54 -4.28 -13.82
CA CYS A 97 5.91 -4.98 -12.60
C CYS A 97 5.89 -6.50 -12.82
N TYR A 98 6.65 -7.24 -12.00
CA TYR A 98 6.67 -8.69 -12.02
C TYR A 98 5.47 -9.27 -11.28
N GLY A 99 4.33 -9.40 -11.97
CA GLY A 99 3.02 -9.78 -11.43
C GLY A 99 3.04 -10.65 -10.16
N SER A 100 3.29 -11.95 -10.28
CA SER A 100 3.26 -12.88 -9.15
C SER A 100 4.35 -12.64 -8.09
N GLU A 101 5.45 -11.99 -8.43
CA GLU A 101 6.50 -11.64 -7.46
C GLU A 101 6.10 -10.46 -6.56
N THR A 102 5.15 -9.63 -7.02
CA THR A 102 4.79 -8.35 -6.40
C THR A 102 3.35 -8.29 -5.91
N MET A 103 2.49 -9.23 -6.32
CA MET A 103 1.08 -9.24 -5.94
C MET A 103 0.87 -9.51 -4.44
N ASP A 104 -0.30 -9.14 -3.96
CA ASP A 104 -0.78 -9.56 -2.65
C ASP A 104 -1.31 -10.99 -2.80
N MET A 105 -0.93 -11.87 -1.88
CA MET A 105 -1.23 -13.30 -1.93
C MET A 105 -2.17 -13.73 -0.80
N ASP A 106 -2.47 -12.85 0.16
CA ASP A 106 -3.37 -13.19 1.25
C ASP A 106 -4.83 -13.16 0.73
N PRO A 107 -5.54 -14.30 0.72
CA PRO A 107 -6.92 -14.36 0.25
C PRO A 107 -7.93 -13.71 1.22
N ASN A 108 -7.50 -13.29 2.41
CA ASN A 108 -8.34 -12.68 3.45
C ASN A 108 -7.98 -11.22 3.74
N THR A 109 -7.13 -10.61 2.90
CA THR A 109 -6.85 -9.17 2.95
C THR A 109 -7.85 -8.38 2.11
#